data_AF-A0A0T0M611-F1
#
_entry.id   AF-A0A0T0M611-F1
#
_cell.length_a   1.000
_cell.length_b   1.000
_cell.length_c   1.000
_cell.angle_alpha   90.00
_cell.angle_beta   90.00
_cell.angle_gamma   90.00
#
_symmetry.space_group_name_H-M   'P 1'
#
loop_
_entity.id
_entity.type
_entity.pdbx_description
1 polymer ?
#
loop_
_entity_poly.entity_id
_entity_poly.type
_entity_poly.pdbx_seq_one_letter_code
_entity_poly.pdbx_strand_id
1 'polypeptide(L)' 'MKTISCHNAAERLKEVMRRMKLEQPYHSAFTFELPFTRQQLGSLTGLSLESTIRTIKKMEKENVLRIHNRKILF' A
#
# COMPACT_ATOMS: atom_id res chain seq x y z
N MET A 1 -10.50 -1.20 26.92
CA MET A 1 -11.41 -1.17 25.75
C MET A 1 -10.63 -0.60 24.57
N LYS A 2 -10.23 -1.43 23.60
CA LYS A 2 -9.57 -0.96 22.37
C LYS A 2 -10.60 -0.17 21.57
N THR A 3 -10.31 1.11 21.37
CA THR A 3 -11.19 2.06 20.69
C THR A 3 -11.60 1.54 19.32
N ILE A 4 -12.89 1.72 19.03
CA ILE A 4 -13.57 1.26 17.84
C ILE A 4 -12.89 1.84 16.60
N SER A 5 -12.20 0.95 15.87
CA SER A 5 -11.96 0.94 14.42
C SER A 5 -11.88 2.29 13.69
N CYS A 6 -10.78 3.01 13.86
CA CYS A 6 -10.25 3.88 12.83
C CYS A 6 -9.29 3.07 11.95
N HIS A 7 -9.80 2.27 11.01
CA HIS A 7 -8.93 1.59 10.04
C HIS A 7 -8.23 2.66 9.19
N ASN A 8 -7.03 3.08 9.61
CA ASN A 8 -6.23 4.06 8.89
C ASN A 8 -6.09 3.62 7.44
N ALA A 9 -6.24 4.55 6.50
CA ALA A 9 -6.07 4.31 5.07
C ALA A 9 -4.77 3.54 4.76
N ALA A 10 -3.70 3.82 5.51
CA ALA A 10 -2.43 3.12 5.45
C ALA A 10 -2.52 1.63 5.78
N GLU A 11 -3.27 1.26 6.82
CA GLU A 11 -3.41 -0.15 7.22
C GLU A 11 -4.22 -0.94 6.19
N ARG A 12 -5.28 -0.35 5.62
CA ARG A 12 -6.02 -0.98 4.52
C ARG A 12 -5.14 -1.19 3.28
N LEU A 13 -4.33 -0.19 2.94
CA LEU A 13 -3.41 -0.28 1.81
C LEU A 13 -2.35 -1.36 2.05
N LYS A 14 -1.76 -1.40 3.25
CA LYS A 14 -0.81 -2.46 3.65
C LYS A 14 -1.45 -3.84 3.61
N GLU A 15 -2.68 -3.99 4.09
CA GLU A 15 -3.36 -5.28 4.10
C GLU A 15 -3.59 -5.80 2.68
N VAL A 16 -4.07 -4.94 1.78
CA VAL A 16 -4.24 -5.27 0.36
C VAL A 16 -2.90 -5.62 -0.30
N MET A 17 -1.84 -4.84 -0.05
CA MET A 17 -0.49 -5.15 -0.54
C MET A 17 0.08 -6.44 0.04
N ARG A 18 -0.16 -6.71 1.33
CA ARG A 18 0.30 -7.94 2.00
C ARG A 18 -0.42 -9.17 1.47
N ARG A 19 -1.72 -9.06 1.17
CA ARG A 19 -2.49 -10.11 0.49
C ARG A 19 -1.92 -10.43 -0.89
N MET A 20 -1.52 -9.42 -1.66
CA MET A 20 -0.83 -9.62 -2.94
C MET A 20 0.56 -10.24 -2.77
N LYS A 21 1.30 -9.85 -1.72
CA LYS A 21 2.64 -10.38 -1.45
C LYS A 21 2.61 -11.84 -1.01
N LEU A 22 1.54 -12.30 -0.35
CA LEU A 22 1.36 -13.72 0.04
C LEU A 22 1.33 -14.67 -1.15
N GLU A 23 0.99 -14.18 -2.35
CA GLU A 23 1.02 -14.97 -3.58
C GLU A 23 2.44 -15.18 -4.12
N GLN A 24 3.46 -14.55 -3.52
CA GLN A 24 4.85 -14.65 -3.97
C GLN A 24 5.78 -15.31 -2.94
N PRO A 25 6.62 -16.27 -3.36
CA PRO A 25 7.51 -17.01 -2.47
C PRO A 25 8.72 -16.18 -1.96
N TYR A 26 8.95 -14.97 -2.49
CA TYR A 26 10.10 -14.14 -2.11
C TYR A 26 9.74 -13.08 -1.08
N HIS A 27 10.28 -13.26 0.13
CA HIS A 27 10.02 -12.41 1.31
C HIS A 27 10.98 -11.22 1.45
N SER A 28 11.57 -10.75 0.35
CA SER A 28 12.52 -9.63 0.38
C SER A 28 11.81 -8.27 0.39
N ALA A 29 12.40 -7.28 1.05
CA ALA A 29 11.87 -5.91 1.12
C ALA A 29 12.07 -5.20 -0.22
N PHE A 30 11.06 -4.44 -0.68
CA PHE A 30 11.12 -3.62 -1.91
C PHE A 30 11.51 -4.38 -3.18
N THR A 31 11.35 -5.70 -3.18
CA THR A 31 11.67 -6.54 -4.36
C THR A 31 10.42 -6.74 -5.22
N PHE A 32 9.24 -6.44 -4.68
CA PHE A 32 8.00 -6.57 -5.42
C PHE A 32 7.57 -5.23 -6.02
N GLU A 33 7.67 -5.14 -7.34
CA GLU A 33 7.06 -4.05 -8.11
C GLU A 33 5.55 -4.31 -8.25
N LEU A 34 4.72 -3.45 -7.65
CA LEU A 34 3.27 -3.53 -7.82
C LEU A 34 2.89 -3.09 -9.26
N PRO A 35 2.28 -3.96 -10.08
CA PRO A 35 1.82 -3.60 -11.43
C PRO A 35 0.47 -2.88 -11.40
N PHE A 36 0.19 -2.10 -10.36
CA PHE A 36 -1.09 -1.40 -10.20
C PHE A 36 -0.90 0.11 -10.20
N THR A 37 -1.85 0.80 -10.84
CA THR A 37 -1.88 2.26 -10.79
C THR A 37 -2.40 2.72 -9.43
N ARG A 38 -2.03 3.95 -9.04
CA ARG A 38 -2.52 4.58 -7.79
C ARG A 38 -4.04 4.63 -7.73
N GLN A 39 -4.70 4.74 -8.88
CA GLN A 39 -6.15 4.71 -8.99
C GLN A 39 -6.71 3.31 -8.74
N GLN A 40 -6.12 2.27 -9.33
CA GLN A 40 -6.53 0.89 -9.07
C GLN A 40 -6.33 0.52 -7.61
N LEU A 41 -5.24 0.98 -6.97
CA LEU A 41 -5.03 0.77 -5.54
C LEU A 41 -6.11 1.45 -4.68
N GLY A 42 -6.52 2.66 -5.04
CA GLY A 42 -7.65 3.33 -4.39
C GLY A 42 -8.94 2.56 -4.56
N SER A 43 -9.26 2.13 -5.78
CA SER A 43 -10.43 1.30 -6.05
C SER A 43 -10.42 -0.03 -5.27
N LEU A 44 -9.27 -0.71 -5.18
CA LEU A 44 -9.12 -1.97 -4.44
C LEU A 44 -9.23 -1.79 -2.92
N THR A 45 -8.76 -0.66 -2.40
CA THR A 45 -8.80 -0.34 -0.96
C THR A 45 -10.07 0.38 -0.53
N GLY A 46 -10.92 0.78 -1.49
CA GLY A 46 -12.09 1.63 -1.25
C GLY A 46 -11.71 3.05 -0.81
N LEU A 47 -10.53 3.53 -1.18
CA LEU A 47 -10.03 4.87 -0.89
C LEU A 47 -10.11 5.76 -2.14
N SER A 48 -10.39 7.04 -1.94
CA SER A 48 -10.27 8.02 -3.02
C SER A 48 -8.84 8.09 -3.56
N LEU A 49 -8.67 8.46 -4.83
CA LEU A 49 -7.36 8.61 -5.46
C LEU A 49 -6.44 9.53 -4.65
N GLU A 50 -6.95 10.66 -4.17
CA GLU A 50 -6.20 11.60 -3.32
C GLU A 50 -5.76 10.97 -2.00
N SER A 51 -6.69 10.31 -1.30
CA SER A 51 -6.40 9.59 -0.04
C SER A 51 -5.35 8.52 -0.24
N THR A 52 -5.40 7.81 -1.36
CA THR A 52 -4.42 6.79 -1.75
C THR A 52 -3.05 7.41 -1.99
N ILE A 53 -2.97 8.50 -2.76
CA ILE A 53 -1.72 9.22 -3.02
C ILE A 53 -1.11 9.75 -1.72
N ARG A 54 -1.91 10.39 -0.86
CA ARG A 54 -1.45 10.90 0.46
C ARG A 54 -0.93 9.77 1.34
N THR A 55 -1.65 8.65 1.36
CA THR A 55 -1.30 7.46 2.14
C THR A 55 0.00 6.84 1.64
N ILE A 56 0.14 6.65 0.33
CA ILE A 56 1.37 6.12 -0.28
C ILE A 56 2.56 7.01 0.05
N LYS A 57 2.44 8.35 -0.08
CA LYS A 57 3.52 9.28 0.31
C LYS A 57 3.87 9.18 1.80
N LYS A 58 2.87 9.03 2.67
CA LYS A 58 3.10 8.85 4.11
C LYS A 58 3.86 7.54 4.37
N MET A 59 3.42 6.46 3.74
CA MET A 59 4.05 5.13 3.85
C MET A 59 5.48 5.10 3.26
N GLU A 60 5.74 5.88 2.21
CA GLU A 60 7.08 6.07 1.66
C GLU A 60 8.01 6.73 2.68
N LYS A 61 7.54 7.80 3.34
CA LYS A 61 8.28 8.49 4.41
C LYS A 61 8.54 7.56 5.61
N GLU A 62 7.62 6.67 5.91
CA GLU A 62 7.76 5.64 6.95
C GLU A 62 8.62 4.43 6.51
N ASN A 63 9.24 4.48 5.32
CA ASN A 63 10.03 3.38 4.73
C ASN A 63 9.26 2.04 4.63
N VAL A 64 7.93 2.10 4.50
CA VAL A 64 7.08 0.91 4.31
C VAL A 64 7.06 0.48 2.85
N LEU A 65 7.12 1.45 1.92
CA LEU A 65 7.18 1.23 0.49
C LEU A 65 8.17 2.22 -0.14
N ARG A 66 8.63 1.94 -1.35
CA ARG A 66 9.47 2.84 -2.13
C ARG A 66 8.84 3.11 -3.47
N ILE A 67 8.93 4.34 -3.96
CA ILE A 67 8.49 4.67 -5.31
C ILE A 67 9.73 4.78 -6.18
N HIS A 68 9.86 3.91 -7.19
CA HIS A 68 10.95 3.95 -8.16
C HIS A 68 10.39 3.94 -9.57
N ASN A 69 10.83 4.88 -10.41
CA ASN A 69 10.37 5.03 -11.80
C ASN A 69 8.83 4.98 -11.98
N ARG A 70 8.09 5.72 -11.13
CA ARG A 70 6.61 5.74 -11.06
C ARG A 70 5.94 4.43 -10.61
N LYS A 71 6.70 3.38 -10.35
CA LYS A 71 6.23 2.11 -9.79
C LYS A 71 6.37 2.10 -8.27
N ILE A 72 5.54 1.31 -7.61
CA ILE A 72 5.54 1.14 -6.16
C ILE A 72 6.23 -0.18 -5.84
N LEU A 73 7.27 -0.12 -5.03
CA LEU A 73 8.05 -1.25 -4.52
C LEU A 73 7.63 -1.53 -3.08
N PHE A 74 7.23 -2.78 -2.81
CA PHE A 74 6.80 -3.27 -1.49
C PHE A 74 7.53 -4.58 -1.12
#